data_AF-A0A1V4WKV1-F1
#
_entry.id   AF-A0A1V4WKV1-F1
#
_cell.length_a   1.000
_cell.length_b   1.000
_cell.length_c   1.000
_cell.angle_alpha   90.00
_cell.angle_beta   90.00
_cell.angle_gamma   90.00
#
_symmetry.space_group_name_H-M   'P 1'
#
loop_
_entity.id
_entity.type
_entity.pdbx_description
1 polymer ?
#
loop_
_entity_poly.entity_id
_entity_poly.type
_entity_poly.pdbx_seq_one_letter_code
_entity_poly.pdbx_strand_id
1 'polypeptide(L)'
;MECPQCSSEMFEEYDYVNRVKVLVCPKPTCLHRIYPDYPKRKSNEEICYGCQRIFKVRHNDSSVLCPECREKAWRNKNTKGSGDHGAETGKTRKQGWDYTANSKPKMRHAV
;
A
#
# COMPACT_ATOMS: atom_id res chain seq x y z
N MET A 1 -24.15 -11.96 12.61
CA MET A 1 -24.24 -10.96 11.51
C MET A 1 -24.26 -11.72 10.20
N GLU A 2 -25.10 -11.34 9.24
CA GLU A 2 -25.15 -12.02 7.93
C GLU A 2 -24.12 -11.42 6.95
N CYS A 3 -23.56 -12.28 6.11
CA CYS A 3 -22.65 -11.89 5.05
C CYS A 3 -23.41 -11.09 3.98
N PRO A 4 -22.98 -9.86 3.63
CA PRO A 4 -23.68 -9.02 2.65
C PRO A 4 -23.63 -9.58 1.22
N GLN A 5 -22.75 -10.55 0.93
CA GLN A 5 -22.61 -11.13 -0.41
C GLN A 5 -23.44 -12.39 -0.63
N CYS A 6 -23.66 -13.19 0.40
CA CYS A 6 -24.23 -14.53 0.24
C CYS A 6 -25.24 -14.93 1.33
N SER A 7 -25.59 -13.97 2.20
CA SER A 7 -26.54 -14.07 3.32
C SER A 7 -26.24 -15.19 4.31
N SER A 8 -25.03 -15.74 4.29
CA SER A 8 -24.61 -16.75 5.28
C SER A 8 -24.28 -16.11 6.60
N GLU A 9 -24.59 -16.80 7.69
CA GLU A 9 -24.22 -16.39 9.03
C GLU A 9 -22.68 -16.35 9.15
N MET A 10 -22.15 -15.18 9.50
CA MET A 10 -20.71 -14.98 9.70
C MET A 10 -20.32 -15.31 11.14
N PHE A 11 -19.09 -15.78 11.33
CA PHE A 11 -18.52 -16.06 12.65
C PHE A 11 -17.36 -15.11 12.95
N GLU A 12 -17.08 -14.92 14.25
CA GLU A 12 -15.94 -14.12 14.72
C GLU A 12 -14.66 -14.94 14.72
N GLU A 13 -13.60 -14.35 14.18
CA GLU A 13 -12.23 -14.84 14.22
C GLU A 13 -11.30 -13.70 14.66
N TYR A 14 -10.06 -14.03 15.04
CA TYR A 14 -9.05 -13.06 15.43
C TYR A 14 -7.90 -13.03 14.43
N ASP A 15 -7.67 -11.86 13.80
CA ASP A 15 -6.54 -11.65 12.92
C ASP A 15 -5.29 -11.37 13.76
N TYR A 16 -4.40 -12.36 13.86
CA TYR A 16 -3.17 -12.26 14.65
C TYR A 16 -2.15 -11.25 14.09
N VAL A 17 -2.18 -10.97 12.78
CA VAL A 17 -1.25 -10.02 12.16
C VAL A 17 -1.64 -8.60 12.53
N ASN A 18 -2.93 -8.30 12.41
CA ASN A 18 -3.46 -6.96 12.67
C ASN A 18 -3.90 -6.77 14.14
N ARG A 19 -3.96 -7.84 14.94
CA ARG A 19 -4.42 -7.85 16.34
C ARG A 19 -5.82 -7.27 16.50
N VAL A 20 -6.74 -7.65 15.61
CA VAL A 20 -8.13 -7.17 15.57
C VAL A 20 -9.11 -8.33 15.40
N LYS A 21 -10.35 -8.14 15.86
CA LYS A 21 -11.44 -9.06 15.54
C LYS A 21 -11.83 -8.90 14.07
N VAL A 22 -12.16 -10.02 13.44
CA VAL A 22 -12.64 -10.09 12.06
C VAL A 22 -13.85 -11.01 11.98
N LEU A 23 -14.88 -10.60 11.25
CA LEU A 23 -16.01 -11.44 10.91
C LEU A 23 -15.72 -12.13 9.59
N VAL A 24 -15.83 -13.45 9.54
CA VAL A 24 -15.50 -14.27 8.38
C VAL A 24 -16.73 -15.01 7.89
N CYS A 25 -16.93 -14.99 6.57
CA CYS A 25 -17.95 -15.82 5.94
C CYS A 25 -17.46 -17.27 5.85
N PRO A 26 -18.24 -18.27 6.32
CA PRO A 26 -17.81 -19.67 6.32
C PRO A 26 -17.90 -20.33 4.95
N LYS A 27 -18.67 -19.76 3.99
CA LYS A 27 -18.76 -20.32 2.64
C LYS A 27 -17.40 -20.20 1.95
N PRO A 28 -16.76 -21.31 1.54
CA PRO A 28 -15.41 -21.28 0.97
C PRO A 28 -15.35 -20.51 -0.36
N THR A 29 -16.46 -20.41 -1.08
CA THR A 29 -16.59 -19.62 -2.32
C THR A 29 -16.82 -18.13 -2.06
N CYS A 30 -17.23 -17.75 -0.85
CA CYS A 30 -17.49 -16.37 -0.46
C CYS A 30 -16.41 -15.95 0.54
N LEU A 31 -15.29 -15.43 0.00
CA LEU A 31 -14.11 -14.99 0.74
C LEU A 31 -14.32 -13.67 1.48
N HIS A 32 -15.57 -13.30 1.78
CA HIS A 32 -15.91 -12.02 2.38
C HIS A 32 -15.49 -11.98 3.86
N ARG A 33 -14.84 -10.88 4.23
CA ARG A 33 -14.39 -10.61 5.60
C ARG A 33 -14.73 -9.18 5.96
N ILE A 34 -15.16 -8.97 7.20
CA ILE A 34 -15.46 -7.63 7.73
C ILE A 34 -14.56 -7.40 8.93
N TYR A 35 -13.80 -6.31 8.90
CA TYR A 35 -12.95 -5.88 10.01
C TYR A 35 -13.63 -4.73 10.76
N PRO A 36 -14.43 -4.99 11.81
CA PRO A 36 -15.19 -3.96 12.52
C PRO A 36 -14.29 -2.95 13.24
N ASP A 37 -13.23 -3.43 13.88
CA ASP A 37 -12.32 -2.62 14.70
C ASP A 37 -11.17 -2.01 13.90
N TYR A 38 -11.02 -2.40 12.64
CA TYR A 38 -9.97 -1.85 11.79
C TYR A 38 -10.39 -0.44 11.34
N PRO A 39 -9.53 0.57 11.55
CA PRO A 39 -9.89 1.95 11.23
C PRO A 39 -10.21 2.06 9.74
N LYS A 40 -11.50 2.25 9.44
CA LYS A 40 -11.99 2.55 8.10
C LYS A 40 -11.45 3.93 7.74
N ARG A 41 -10.41 3.98 6.90
CA ARG A 41 -9.97 5.23 6.28
C ARG A 41 -11.18 5.80 5.55
N LYS A 42 -11.54 7.06 5.78
CA LYS A 42 -12.50 7.72 4.88
C LYS A 42 -11.88 7.67 3.49
N SER A 43 -12.66 7.42 2.44
CA SER A 43 -12.16 7.15 1.08
C SER A 43 -11.17 8.20 0.55
N ASN A 44 -11.15 9.37 1.17
CA ASN A 44 -10.39 10.53 0.78
C ASN A 44 -9.29 10.84 1.82
N GLU A 45 -8.81 9.87 2.60
CA GLU A 45 -7.76 10.05 3.60
C GLU A 45 -6.57 9.12 3.31
N GLU A 46 -5.37 9.70 3.17
CA GLU A 46 -4.11 8.98 2.97
C GLU A 46 -3.12 9.30 4.10
N ILE A 47 -2.08 8.47 4.22
CA ILE A 47 -0.98 8.67 5.18
C ILE A 47 0.23 9.23 4.44
N CYS A 48 0.74 10.37 4.90
CA CYS A 48 1.94 10.96 4.33
C CYS A 48 3.16 10.09 4.63
N TYR A 49 3.92 9.71 3.60
CA TYR A 49 5.15 8.94 3.78
C TYR A 49 6.23 9.69 4.56
N GLY A 50 6.29 11.02 4.42
CA GLY A 50 7.32 11.84 5.06
C GLY A 50 7.09 12.09 6.55
N CYS A 51 5.84 12.20 7.01
CA CYS A 51 5.53 12.56 8.40
C CYS A 51 4.52 11.65 9.09
N GLN A 52 4.06 10.58 8.42
CA GLN A 52 3.10 9.59 8.93
C GLN A 52 1.75 10.16 9.38
N ARG A 53 1.45 11.41 9.05
CA ARG A 53 0.16 12.06 9.36
C ARG A 53 -0.91 11.68 8.34
N ILE A 54 -2.13 11.50 8.82
CA ILE A 54 -3.31 11.34 7.98
C ILE A 54 -3.68 12.70 7.38
N PHE A 55 -3.94 12.76 6.07
CA PHE A 55 -4.36 13.98 5.39
C PHE A 55 -5.46 13.67 4.36
N LYS A 56 -6.27 14.69 4.05
CA LYS A 56 -7.35 14.56 3.06
C LYS A 56 -6.81 14.70 1.65
N VAL A 57 -7.24 13.79 0.80
CA VAL A 57 -6.91 13.68 -0.61
C VAL A 57 -8.11 14.11 -1.44
N ARG A 58 -7.88 14.97 -2.44
CA ARG A 58 -8.93 15.30 -3.42
C ARG A 58 -9.06 14.16 -4.42
N HIS A 59 -10.26 13.94 -4.96
CA HIS A 59 -10.63 12.75 -5.75
C HIS A 59 -9.80 12.43 -7.01
N ASN A 60 -8.76 13.22 -7.35
CA ASN A 60 -7.86 13.00 -8.48
C ASN A 60 -6.37 13.22 -8.13
N ASP A 61 -6.03 13.41 -6.85
CA ASP A 61 -4.69 13.78 -6.39
C ASP A 61 -4.09 12.67 -5.52
N SER A 62 -3.87 11.47 -6.05
CA SER A 62 -3.14 10.41 -5.33
C SER A 62 -1.69 10.86 -5.11
N SER A 63 -1.38 11.38 -3.91
CA SER A 63 -0.06 11.92 -3.58
C SER A 63 0.45 11.27 -2.30
N VAL A 64 1.62 10.64 -2.38
CA VAL A 64 2.24 9.94 -1.24
C VAL A 64 2.71 10.90 -0.13
N LEU A 65 2.69 12.22 -0.38
CA LEU A 65 3.12 13.26 0.55
C LEU A 65 1.97 14.22 0.87
N CYS A 66 1.81 14.56 2.16
CA CYS A 66 0.93 15.65 2.55
C CYS A 66 1.40 16.98 1.92
N PRO A 67 0.52 17.99 1.81
CA PRO A 67 0.85 19.28 1.20
C PRO A 67 2.12 19.92 1.78
N GLU A 68 2.33 19.83 3.10
CA GLU A 68 3.53 20.37 3.76
C GLU A 68 4.82 19.66 3.31
N CYS A 69 4.81 18.32 3.27
CA CYS A 69 5.97 17.54 2.83
C CYS A 69 6.22 17.71 1.33
N ARG A 70 5.15 17.84 0.54
CA ARG A 70 5.23 18.13 -0.89
C ARG A 70 5.88 19.48 -1.14
N GLU A 71 5.47 20.53 -0.43
CA GLU A 71 6.08 21.86 -0.54
C GLU A 71 7.55 21.85 -0.14
N LYS A 72 7.91 21.20 0.98
CA LYS A 72 9.32 21.07 1.40
C LYS A 72 10.17 20.38 0.34
N ALA A 73 9.68 19.30 -0.24
CA ALA A 73 10.37 18.59 -1.32
C ALA A 73 10.51 19.45 -2.58
N TRP A 74 9.49 20.26 -2.91
CA TRP A 74 9.51 21.16 -4.06
C TRP A 74 10.49 22.31 -3.86
N ARG A 75 10.50 22.94 -2.67
CA ARG A 75 11.46 23.98 -2.32
C ARG A 75 12.89 23.46 -2.39
N ASN A 76 13.17 22.28 -1.81
CA ASN A 76 14.50 21.67 -1.83
C ASN A 76 15.00 21.31 -3.25
N LYS A 77 14.09 21.06 -4.21
CA LYS A 77 14.45 20.89 -5.62
C LYS A 77 14.81 22.23 -6.28
N ASN A 78 14.09 23.29 -5.95
CA ASN A 78 14.30 24.61 -6.55
C ASN A 78 15.50 25.38 -5.95
N THR A 79 15.88 25.13 -4.70
CA THR A 79 17.11 25.70 -4.10
C THR A 79 18.40 25.02 -4.55
N LYS A 80 18.34 23.86 -5.21
CA LYS A 80 19.52 23.22 -5.83
C LYS A 80 19.74 23.66 -7.30
N GLY A 81 19.06 24.72 -7.75
CA GLY A 81 19.07 25.21 -9.13
C GLY A 81 19.87 26.49 -9.38
N SER A 82 20.86 26.83 -8.56
CA SER A 82 21.78 27.95 -8.83
C SER A 82 23.22 27.61 -8.43
N GLY A 83 23.83 26.70 -9.16
CA GLY A 83 25.24 26.34 -9.02
C GLY A 83 25.69 25.52 -10.22
N ASP A 84 26.31 26.20 -11.18
CA ASP A 84 26.92 25.61 -12.37
C ASP A 84 28.23 24.84 -12.05
N HIS A 85 28.65 24.00 -13.01
CA HIS A 85 29.74 23.01 -13.04
C HIS A 85 29.31 21.60 -12.57
N GLY A 86 29.27 20.52 -13.37
CA GLY A 86 29.80 20.22 -14.70
C GLY A 86 30.39 18.79 -14.69
N ALA A 87 29.93 17.92 -15.63
CA ALA A 87 30.37 16.53 -15.90
C ALA A 87 30.00 15.48 -14.80
N GLU A 88 29.50 14.27 -15.05
CA GLU A 88 29.64 13.37 -16.20
C GLU A 88 28.34 12.57 -16.46
N THR A 89 28.20 12.21 -17.72
CA THR A 89 27.27 11.26 -18.32
C THR A 89 27.17 9.92 -17.59
N GLY A 90 25.94 9.45 -17.33
CA GLY A 90 25.69 8.07 -16.90
C GLY A 90 24.21 7.70 -16.83
N LYS A 91 23.65 7.27 -17.97
CA LYS A 91 22.36 6.56 -18.11
C LYS A 91 22.20 5.51 -16.97
N THR A 92 21.05 5.28 -16.33
CA THR A 92 19.86 4.67 -16.93
C THR A 92 18.75 4.59 -15.88
N ARG A 93 17.54 4.94 -16.31
CA ARG A 93 16.24 4.77 -15.65
C ARG A 93 15.85 3.28 -15.55
N LYS A 94 15.45 2.79 -14.37
CA LYS A 94 14.57 1.62 -14.14
C LYS A 94 13.83 1.90 -12.81
N GLN A 95 12.53 2.21 -12.71
CA GLN A 95 11.30 1.56 -13.20
C GLN A 95 11.34 0.04 -13.09
N GLY A 96 10.48 -0.50 -12.22
CA GLY A 96 10.09 -1.91 -12.17
C GLY A 96 10.19 -2.52 -10.76
N TRP A 97 9.10 -2.47 -9.99
CA TRP A 97 8.86 -3.45 -8.93
C TRP A 97 8.24 -4.68 -9.61
N ASP A 98 9.05 -5.68 -9.92
CA ASP A 98 8.59 -6.94 -10.50
C ASP A 98 8.21 -7.93 -9.39
N TYR A 99 6.91 -8.13 -9.20
CA TYR A 99 6.32 -9.16 -8.35
C TYR A 99 6.23 -10.48 -9.11
N THR A 100 7.33 -11.16 -9.45
CA THR A 100 7.25 -12.58 -9.83
C THR A 100 8.62 -13.25 -9.87
N ALA A 101 8.89 -14.13 -8.91
CA ALA A 101 9.81 -15.24 -9.10
C ALA A 101 9.41 -16.39 -8.17
N ASN A 102 8.38 -17.12 -8.59
CA ASN A 102 8.06 -18.44 -8.08
C ASN A 102 9.16 -19.41 -8.58
N SER A 103 10.21 -19.62 -7.80
CA SER A 103 11.26 -20.59 -8.13
C SER A 103 10.82 -22.00 -7.73
N LYS A 104 10.25 -22.73 -8.69
CA LYS A 104 10.10 -24.20 -8.62
C LYS A 104 11.46 -24.86 -8.33
N PRO A 105 11.53 -25.90 -7.48
CA PRO A 105 12.77 -26.62 -7.23
C PRO A 105 13.14 -27.52 -8.42
N LYS A 106 14.38 -27.40 -8.92
CA LYS A 106 14.95 -28.32 -9.91
C LYS A 106 15.38 -29.61 -9.21
N MET A 107 14.71 -30.72 -9.52
CA MET A 107 15.20 -32.07 -9.20
C MET A 107 16.54 -32.32 -9.93
N ARG A 108 17.54 -32.83 -9.20
CA ARG A 108 18.77 -33.37 -9.75
C ARG A 108 18.59 -34.89 -9.90
N HIS A 109 18.74 -35.41 -11.11
CA HIS A 109 19.04 -36.83 -11.30
C HIS A 109 20.50 -37.10 -10.92
N ALA A 110 20.72 -38.17 -10.18
CA ALA A 110 22.02 -38.81 -10.02
C ALA A 110 22.03 -40.11 -10.84
N VAL A 111 23.22 -40.39 -11.37
CA VAL A 111 23.61 -41.41 -12.36
C VAL A 111 23.30 -42.83 -11.91
#